data_AF-A0A7X7ITE0-F1
#
_entry.id   AF-A0A7X7ITE0-F1
#
_cell.length_a   1.000
_cell.length_b   1.000
_cell.length_c   1.000
_cell.angle_alpha   90.00
_cell.angle_beta   90.00
_cell.angle_gamma   90.00
#
_symmetry.space_group_name_H-M   'P 1'
#
loop_
_entity.id
_entity.type
_entity.pdbx_description
1 polymer ?
#
loop_
_entity_poly.entity_id
_entity_poly.type
_entity_poly.pdbx_seq_one_letter_code
_entity_poly.pdbx_strand_id
1 'polypeptide(L)'
;MPILEVSDDGVLRVPGELLAGAQPHAQFELDVLGEVVVLRPAGKERPFWRQATPGERAETFEQWASTALPDAPDLPADTLRREGIYD
;
A
#
# COMPACT_ATOMS: atom_id res chain seq x y z
N MET A 1 -3.95 -6.19 -23.03
CA MET A 1 -4.71 -5.38 -22.06
C MET A 1 -6.18 -5.60 -22.37
N PRO A 2 -6.96 -6.24 -21.47
CA PRO A 2 -8.40 -6.37 -21.69
C PRO A 2 -9.04 -4.98 -21.63
N ILE A 3 -9.95 -4.69 -22.58
CA ILE A 3 -10.81 -3.51 -22.55
C ILE A 3 -12.16 -3.97 -22.03
N LEU A 4 -12.71 -3.26 -21.06
CA LEU A 4 -14.03 -3.53 -20.49
C LEU A 4 -14.99 -2.43 -20.93
N GLU A 5 -16.20 -2.82 -21.33
CA GLU A 5 -17.27 -1.92 -21.70
C GLU A 5 -18.33 -1.88 -20.60
N VAL A 6 -18.90 -0.71 -20.38
CA VAL A 6 -20.00 -0.51 -19.41
C VAL A 6 -21.29 -1.00 -20.06
N SER A 7 -22.06 -1.85 -19.36
CA SER A 7 -23.36 -2.29 -19.87
C SER A 7 -24.41 -1.17 -19.84
N ASP A 8 -25.53 -1.38 -20.52
CA ASP A 8 -26.62 -0.39 -20.64
C ASP A 8 -27.21 0.07 -19.30
N ASP A 9 -27.07 -0.74 -18.25
CA ASP A 9 -27.46 -0.44 -16.88
C ASP A 9 -26.41 0.36 -16.09
N GLY A 10 -25.30 0.74 -16.73
CA GLY A 10 -24.21 1.51 -16.13
C GLY A 10 -23.21 0.66 -15.33
N VAL A 11 -23.24 -0.68 -15.44
CA VAL A 11 -22.37 -1.57 -14.67
C VAL A 11 -21.11 -1.96 -15.47
N LEU A 12 -19.93 -1.86 -14.83
CA LEU A 12 -18.70 -2.40 -15.39
C LEU A 12 -18.44 -3.80 -14.81
N ARG A 13 -18.37 -4.82 -15.67
CA ARG A 13 -18.13 -6.21 -15.26
C ARG A 13 -16.64 -6.54 -15.35
N VAL A 14 -16.02 -6.82 -14.20
CA VAL A 14 -14.60 -7.20 -14.13
C VAL A 14 -14.49 -8.73 -14.04
N PRO A 15 -13.70 -9.39 -14.91
CA PRO A 15 -13.41 -10.81 -14.79
C PRO A 15 -12.77 -11.15 -13.43
N GLY A 16 -13.25 -12.22 -12.78
CA GLY A 16 -12.82 -12.59 -11.43
C GLY A 16 -11.35 -12.99 -11.34
N GLU A 17 -10.75 -13.45 -12.44
CA GLU A 17 -9.33 -13.78 -12.54
C GLU A 17 -8.44 -12.56 -12.32
N LEU A 18 -8.93 -11.35 -12.69
CA LEU A 18 -8.22 -10.09 -12.44
C LEU A 18 -8.31 -9.63 -10.98
N LEU A 19 -9.26 -10.19 -10.22
CA LEU A 19 -9.47 -9.87 -8.81
C LEU A 19 -8.77 -10.88 -7.88
N ALA A 20 -7.66 -11.46 -8.32
CA ALA A 20 -6.85 -12.42 -7.57
C ALA A 20 -7.65 -13.64 -7.03
N GLY A 21 -8.64 -14.12 -7.79
CA GLY A 21 -9.46 -15.27 -7.40
C GLY A 21 -10.54 -14.93 -6.37
N ALA A 22 -11.09 -13.72 -6.43
CA ALA A 22 -12.19 -13.30 -5.58
C ALA A 22 -13.38 -14.28 -5.66
N GLN A 23 -13.90 -14.65 -4.50
CA GLN A 23 -15.08 -15.52 -4.39
C GLN A 23 -16.36 -14.74 -4.70
N PRO A 24 -17.46 -15.43 -5.07
CA PRO A 24 -18.77 -14.81 -5.14
C PRO A 24 -19.09 -14.03 -3.86
N HIS A 25 -19.69 -12.84 -4.01
CA HIS A 25 -20.03 -11.92 -2.92
C HIS A 25 -18.83 -11.29 -2.18
N ALA A 26 -17.59 -11.45 -2.68
CA ALA A 26 -16.46 -10.68 -2.19
C ALA A 26 -16.73 -9.18 -2.36
N GLN A 27 -16.48 -8.41 -1.29
CA GLN A 27 -16.70 -6.97 -1.27
C GLN A 27 -15.41 -6.24 -1.59
N PHE A 28 -15.53 -5.12 -2.31
CA PHE A 28 -14.42 -4.25 -2.65
C PHE A 28 -14.76 -2.80 -2.29
N GLU A 29 -13.80 -2.12 -1.68
CA GLU A 29 -13.80 -0.67 -1.56
C GLU A 29 -13.35 -0.06 -2.89
N LEU A 30 -14.02 1.03 -3.28
CA LEU A 30 -13.75 1.77 -4.50
C LEU A 30 -13.13 3.12 -4.14
N ASP A 31 -11.88 3.33 -4.56
CA ASP A 31 -11.20 4.62 -4.45
C ASP A 31 -11.07 5.25 -5.85
N VAL A 32 -11.37 6.55 -5.99
CA VAL A 32 -11.17 7.30 -7.24
C VAL A 32 -9.93 8.19 -7.09
N LEU A 33 -8.94 7.98 -7.95
CA LEU A 33 -7.67 8.72 -7.98
C LEU A 33 -7.52 9.41 -9.34
N GLY A 34 -8.08 10.61 -9.45
CA GLY A 34 -8.16 11.32 -10.74
C GLY A 34 -9.05 10.53 -11.72
N GLU A 35 -8.45 10.06 -12.82
CA GLU A 35 -9.12 9.26 -13.84
C GLU A 35 -9.05 7.75 -13.59
N VAL A 36 -8.40 7.32 -12.50
CA VAL A 36 -8.20 5.91 -12.17
C VAL A 36 -9.16 5.47 -11.08
N VAL A 37 -9.92 4.40 -11.33
CA VAL A 37 -10.70 3.69 -10.32
C VAL A 37 -9.88 2.53 -9.78
N VAL A 38 -9.71 2.47 -8.46
CA VAL A 38 -8.98 1.41 -7.77
C VAL A 38 -9.95 0.58 -6.94
N LEU A 39 -10.01 -0.72 -7.22
CA LEU A 39 -10.75 -1.70 -6.42
C LEU A 39 -9.81 -2.36 -5.41
N ARG A 40 -10.21 -2.40 -4.14
CA ARG A 40 -9.45 -3.05 -3.06
C ARG A 40 -10.36 -3.97 -2.26
N PRO A 41 -9.95 -5.20 -1.90
CA PRO A 41 -10.77 -6.06 -1.05
C PRO A 41 -11.18 -5.32 0.23
N ALA A 42 -12.48 -5.27 0.51
CA ALA A 42 -13.03 -4.61 1.68
C ALA A 42 -12.64 -5.37 2.96
N GLY A 43 -12.51 -4.65 4.07
CA GLY A 43 -12.21 -5.25 5.37
C GLY A 43 -10.76 -5.70 5.57
N LYS A 44 -9.88 -5.52 4.57
CA LYS A 44 -8.43 -5.53 4.83
C LYS A 44 -8.04 -4.22 5.48
N GLU A 45 -7.49 -4.31 6.70
CA GLU A 45 -6.96 -3.17 7.41
C GLU A 45 -5.96 -2.42 6.51
N ARG A 46 -6.25 -1.15 6.20
CA ARG A 46 -5.34 -0.34 5.40
C ARG A 46 -4.09 -0.11 6.26
N PRO A 47 -2.88 -0.24 5.72
CA PRO A 47 -1.70 0.01 6.54
C PRO A 47 -1.71 1.46 7.05
N PHE A 48 -1.23 1.67 8.27
CA PHE A 48 -1.35 2.92 9.05
C PHE A 48 -1.09 4.19 8.23
N TRP A 49 0.04 4.28 7.53
CA TRP A 49 0.43 5.41 6.67
C TRP A 49 -0.59 5.87 5.61
N ARG A 50 -1.52 5.00 5.17
CA ARG A 50 -2.60 5.34 4.23
C ARG A 50 -3.85 5.89 4.90
N GLN A 51 -4.05 5.57 6.17
CA GLN A 51 -5.18 6.07 6.96
C GLN A 51 -4.80 7.32 7.75
N ALA A 52 -3.53 7.40 8.16
CA ALA A 52 -3.00 8.49 8.96
C ALA A 52 -3.03 9.82 8.19
N THR A 53 -3.52 10.85 8.86
CA THR A 53 -3.35 12.26 8.50
C THR A 53 -1.87 12.63 8.46
N PRO A 54 -1.50 13.74 7.78
CA PRO A 54 -0.12 14.23 7.82
C PRO A 54 0.42 14.42 9.25
N GLY A 55 -0.42 14.86 10.19
CA GLY A 55 -0.06 15.06 11.60
C GLY A 55 0.25 13.74 12.30
N GLU A 56 -0.63 12.74 12.19
CA GLU A 56 -0.42 11.41 12.79
C GLU A 56 0.82 10.72 12.23
N ARG A 57 1.15 10.93 10.95
CA ARG A 57 2.40 10.43 10.36
C ARG A 57 3.63 11.09 10.96
N ALA A 58 3.59 12.41 11.15
CA ALA A 58 4.69 13.15 11.76
C ALA A 58 4.91 12.71 13.21
N GLU A 59 3.84 12.60 13.99
CA GLU A 59 3.89 12.14 15.37
C GLU A 59 4.45 10.71 15.48
N THR A 60 3.98 9.79 14.61
CA THR A 60 4.49 8.41 14.60
C THR A 60 5.97 8.35 14.25
N PHE A 61 6.43 9.20 13.33
CA PHE A 61 7.84 9.31 12.99
C PHE A 61 8.66 9.85 14.17
N GLU A 62 8.18 10.89 14.86
CA GLU A 62 8.85 11.45 16.04
C GLU A 62 8.95 10.43 17.17
N GLN A 63 7.89 9.65 17.41
CA GLN A 63 7.89 8.55 18.38
C GLN A 63 8.90 7.47 18.02
N TRP A 64 8.95 7.06 16.75
CA TRP A 64 9.96 6.11 16.26
C TRP A 64 11.38 6.66 16.43
N ALA A 65 11.63 7.91 16.04
CA ALA A 65 12.94 8.55 16.14
C ALA A 65 13.40 8.72 17.59
N SER A 66 12.45 8.84 18.53
CA SER A 66 12.72 8.93 19.97
C SER A 66 12.92 7.55 20.62
N THR A 67 12.68 6.47 19.89
CA THR A 67 12.91 5.11 20.40
C THR A 67 14.41 4.88 20.53
N ALA A 68 14.84 4.51 21.73
CA ALA A 68 16.25 4.19 21.99
C ALA A 68 16.71 3.08 21.04
N LEU A 69 17.78 3.35 20.30
CA LEU A 69 18.42 2.33 19.50
C LEU A 69 19.01 1.26 20.44
N PRO A 70 18.93 -0.03 20.05
CA PRO A 70 19.59 -1.08 20.81
C PRO A 70 21.10 -0.79 20.89
N ASP A 71 21.70 -1.12 22.03
CA ASP A 71 23.15 -1.02 22.20
C ASP A 71 23.82 -2.01 21.25
N ALA A 72 24.41 -1.49 20.18
CA ALA A 72 24.97 -2.24 19.08
C ALA A 72 26.28 -1.60 18.65
N PRO A 73 27.28 -2.41 18.22
CA PRO A 73 28.52 -1.86 17.71
C PRO A 73 28.26 -1.01 16.47
N ASP A 74 29.09 0.02 16.30
CA ASP A 74 29.08 0.84 15.09
C ASP A 74 29.23 -0.04 13.85
N LEU A 75 28.51 0.33 12.79
CA LEU A 75 28.68 -0.32 11.49
C LEU A 75 30.13 -0.14 11.02
N PRO A 76 30.81 -1.20 10.53
CA PRO A 76 32.14 -1.06 9.95
C PRO A 76 32.14 0.00 8.84
N ALA A 77 33.19 0.82 8.79
CA ALA A 77 33.28 1.91 7.82
C ALA A 77 33.14 1.43 6.36
N ASP A 78 33.57 0.20 6.07
CA ASP A 78 33.45 -0.41 4.74
C ASP A 78 32.00 -0.77 4.37
N THR A 79 31.13 -1.04 5.35
CA THR A 79 29.68 -1.28 5.14
C THR A 79 28.92 0.00 4.80
N LEU A 80 29.46 1.16 5.20
CA LEU A 80 28.88 2.48 4.89
C LEU A 80 29.35 3.02 3.52
N ARG A 81 30.30 2.34 2.86
CA ARG A 81 30.74 2.72 1.52
C ARG A 81 29.67 2.37 0.51
N ARG A 82 29.50 3.24 -0.49
CA ARG A 82 28.55 3.03 -1.59
C ARG A 82 28.77 1.70 -2.29
N GLU A 83 30.03 1.28 -2.42
CA GLU A 83 30.41 0.01 -3.04
C GLU A 83 29.88 -1.21 -2.25
N GLY A 84 29.76 -1.12 -0.92
CA GLY A 84 29.29 -2.21 -0.06
C GLY A 84 27.78 -2.22 0.22
N ILE A 85 27.02 -1.21 -0.24
CA ILE A 85 25.56 -1.15 -0.05
C ILE A 85 24.80 -2.04 -1.05
N TYR A 86 25.42 -2.36 -2.20
CA TYR A 86 24.78 -3.07 -3.31
C TYR A 86 25.36 -4.47 -3.58
N ASP A 87 26.39 -4.88 -2.85
CA ASP A 87 26.92 -6.25 -2.85
C ASP A 87 26.03 -7.17 -1.99
#